data_AF-A0AA42EA14-F1
#
_entry.id   AF-A0AA42EA14-F1
#
_cell.length_a   1.000
_cell.length_b   1.000
_cell.length_c   1.000
_cell.angle_alpha   90.00
_cell.angle_beta   90.00
_cell.angle_gamma   90.00
#
_symmetry.space_group_name_H-M   'P 1'
#
loop_
_entity.id
_entity.type
_entity.pdbx_description
1 polymer ?
#
loop_
_entity_poly.entity_id
_entity_poly.type
_entity_poly.pdbx_seq_one_letter_code
_entity_poly.pdbx_strand_id
1 'polypeptide(L)'
;MIRYNYDPVQVAAEIRAVDRTWFEKAQERTSTFIALGRFQERSSIWSKVKPAFMRLQHDKCVFCERQFESREFGAIEFDIEHFRPKSEVAVWPDPRRHPKLAYSFSTGDAADGYFWLAYELTNYAASCKVCNTRFKLSYFPVAGTRGRSPSSPRELAAEKPFLCYPIGDLDEDPEELITFLATTAVPARKFGPSRRRGQVIIDFFGLNEREQLHRQRARMISLFGPALQAVADGRASPKDRAVVDRMNAPDLPHAGCVRAFRRLWETDREVARRAYDLCHAFAVSDKRTPPPEI
;
A
#
# COMPACT_ATOMS: atom_id res chain seq x y z
N MET A 1 1.05 -3.95 4.37
CA MET A 1 0.10 -3.78 3.26
C MET A 1 -0.88 -4.93 3.35
N ILE A 2 -2.14 -4.74 2.93
CA ILE A 2 -3.15 -5.81 2.86
C ILE A 2 -3.86 -5.76 1.52
N ARG A 3 -4.47 -6.88 1.10
CA ARG A 3 -5.36 -6.93 -0.05
C ARG A 3 -6.71 -6.25 0.27
N TYR A 4 -7.26 -5.55 -0.72
CA TYR A 4 -8.62 -4.98 -0.69
C TYR A 4 -9.51 -5.71 -1.70
N ASN A 5 -10.69 -6.16 -1.25
CA ASN A 5 -11.65 -6.81 -2.13
C ASN A 5 -12.20 -5.80 -3.15
N TYR A 6 -12.15 -6.13 -4.44
CA TYR A 6 -12.56 -5.23 -5.51
C TYR A 6 -13.84 -5.74 -6.19
N ASP A 7 -14.93 -5.02 -5.99
CA ASP A 7 -16.17 -5.21 -6.74
C ASP A 7 -16.26 -4.13 -7.85
N PRO A 8 -16.06 -4.50 -9.13
CA PRO A 8 -16.11 -3.54 -10.23
C PRO A 8 -17.50 -2.93 -10.43
N VAL A 9 -18.58 -3.66 -10.11
CA VAL A 9 -19.95 -3.18 -10.24
C VAL A 9 -20.22 -2.09 -9.21
N GLN A 10 -19.86 -2.35 -7.95
CA GLN A 10 -20.00 -1.38 -6.87
C GLN A 10 -19.15 -0.13 -7.14
N VAL A 11 -17.86 -0.29 -7.47
CA VAL A 11 -16.97 0.83 -7.72
C VAL A 11 -17.47 1.67 -8.90
N ALA A 12 -17.96 1.04 -9.96
CA ALA A 12 -18.52 1.76 -11.10
C ALA A 12 -19.82 2.51 -10.75
N ALA A 13 -20.68 1.93 -9.91
CA ALA A 13 -21.89 2.60 -9.43
C ALA A 13 -21.56 3.85 -8.60
N GLU A 14 -20.58 3.75 -7.69
CA GLU A 14 -20.13 4.88 -6.88
C GLU A 14 -19.52 6.01 -7.73
N ILE A 15 -18.75 5.66 -8.77
CA ILE A 15 -18.22 6.66 -9.71
C ILE A 15 -19.34 7.34 -10.49
N ARG A 16 -20.34 6.59 -10.98
CA ARG A 16 -21.49 7.17 -11.71
C ARG A 16 -22.35 8.07 -10.83
N ALA A 17 -22.41 7.81 -9.53
CA ALA A 17 -23.08 8.68 -8.57
C ALA A 17 -22.39 10.06 -8.45
N VAL A 18 -21.08 10.12 -8.64
CA VAL A 18 -20.29 11.38 -8.63
C VAL A 18 -20.28 12.06 -10.01
N ASP A 19 -20.08 11.31 -11.09
CA ASP A 19 -20.14 11.80 -12.47
C ASP A 19 -20.69 10.72 -13.40
N ARG A 20 -21.96 10.87 -13.80
CA ARG A 20 -22.69 9.91 -14.65
C ARG A 20 -22.00 9.62 -15.99
N THR A 21 -21.25 10.60 -16.49
CA THR A 21 -20.58 10.56 -17.81
C THR A 21 -19.08 10.25 -17.70
N TRP A 22 -18.59 9.88 -16.51
CA TRP A 22 -17.16 9.65 -16.27
C TRP A 22 -16.56 8.60 -17.21
N PHE A 23 -17.27 7.50 -17.43
CA PHE A 23 -16.80 6.38 -18.25
C PHE A 23 -16.71 6.73 -19.74
N GLU A 24 -17.69 7.46 -20.28
CA GLU A 24 -17.66 7.96 -21.66
C GLU A 24 -16.47 8.91 -21.86
N LYS A 25 -16.30 9.85 -20.93
CA LYS A 25 -15.17 10.80 -20.93
C LYS A 25 -13.81 10.11 -20.80
N ALA A 26 -13.73 9.06 -19.98
CA ALA A 26 -12.52 8.26 -19.78
C ALA A 26 -12.16 7.48 -21.05
N GLN A 27 -13.15 6.90 -21.72
CA GLN A 27 -12.97 6.18 -22.99
C GLN A 27 -12.47 7.12 -24.10
N GLU A 28 -13.10 8.28 -24.29
CA GLU A 28 -12.70 9.28 -25.30
C GLU A 28 -11.25 9.75 -25.10
N ARG A 29 -10.87 10.05 -23.84
CA ARG A 29 -9.50 10.45 -23.48
C ARG A 29 -8.50 9.33 -23.75
N THR A 30 -8.84 8.11 -23.37
CA THR A 30 -7.97 6.93 -23.58
C THR A 30 -7.71 6.71 -25.07
N SER A 31 -8.75 6.78 -25.91
CA SER A 31 -8.61 6.70 -27.38
C SER A 31 -7.69 7.79 -27.93
N THR A 32 -7.83 9.01 -27.41
CA THR A 32 -6.96 10.14 -27.79
C THR A 32 -5.50 9.89 -27.43
N PHE A 33 -5.22 9.41 -26.21
CA PHE A 33 -3.84 9.11 -25.78
C PHE A 33 -3.22 7.98 -26.59
N ILE A 34 -4.00 6.94 -26.93
CA ILE A 34 -3.58 5.85 -27.81
C ILE A 34 -3.20 6.40 -29.19
N ALA A 35 -4.04 7.22 -29.79
CA ALA A 35 -3.76 7.83 -31.10
C ALA A 35 -2.53 8.75 -31.09
N LEU A 36 -2.30 9.48 -29.98
CA LEU A 36 -1.13 10.35 -29.82
C LEU A 36 0.16 9.61 -29.44
N GLY A 37 0.06 8.36 -28.95
CA GLY A 37 1.19 7.62 -28.41
C GLY A 37 1.79 8.22 -27.12
N ARG A 38 1.06 9.11 -26.43
CA ARG A 38 1.52 9.77 -25.20
C ARG A 38 0.36 10.34 -24.39
N PHE A 39 0.62 10.60 -23.11
CA PHE A 39 -0.33 11.28 -22.24
C PHE A 39 -0.29 12.79 -22.50
N GLN A 40 -1.44 13.38 -22.86
CA GLN A 40 -1.55 14.82 -23.09
C GLN A 40 -2.96 15.33 -22.78
N GLU A 41 -3.13 16.02 -21.67
CA GLU A 41 -4.39 16.71 -21.32
C GLU A 41 -4.13 17.99 -20.53
N ARG A 42 -5.09 18.92 -20.57
CA ARG A 42 -5.03 20.18 -19.81
C ARG A 42 -5.67 20.07 -18.43
N SER A 43 -6.68 19.21 -18.28
CA SER A 43 -7.39 18.99 -17.03
C SER A 43 -7.84 17.53 -16.92
N SER A 44 -7.71 17.01 -15.71
CA SER A 44 -7.97 15.61 -15.40
C SER A 44 -9.34 15.38 -14.79
N ILE A 45 -9.91 14.19 -14.99
CA ILE A 45 -11.15 13.77 -14.31
C ILE A 45 -10.95 12.62 -13.31
N TRP A 46 -9.75 12.05 -13.18
CA TRP A 46 -9.53 10.89 -12.31
C TRP A 46 -9.74 11.20 -10.83
N SER A 47 -9.56 12.45 -10.41
CA SER A 47 -9.87 12.86 -9.03
C SER A 47 -11.34 12.63 -8.64
N LYS A 48 -12.26 12.54 -9.62
CA LYS A 48 -13.68 12.26 -9.37
C LYS A 48 -13.94 10.83 -8.86
N VAL A 49 -13.05 9.87 -9.11
CA VAL A 49 -13.22 8.48 -8.63
C VAL A 49 -12.84 8.31 -7.16
N LYS A 50 -12.27 9.35 -6.57
CA LYS A 50 -11.69 9.33 -5.23
C LYS A 50 -12.64 8.83 -4.14
N PRO A 51 -13.92 9.25 -4.06
CA PRO A 51 -14.82 8.75 -3.02
C PRO A 51 -15.00 7.22 -3.03
N ALA A 52 -14.99 6.61 -4.23
CA ALA A 52 -15.13 5.17 -4.40
C ALA A 52 -13.87 4.42 -3.90
N PHE A 53 -12.68 4.89 -4.28
CA PHE A 53 -11.42 4.26 -3.85
C PHE A 53 -11.10 4.49 -2.37
N MET A 54 -11.47 5.64 -1.81
CA MET A 54 -11.36 5.89 -0.38
C MET A 54 -12.23 4.91 0.42
N ARG A 55 -13.48 4.67 -0.01
CA ARG A 55 -14.35 3.68 0.62
C ARG A 55 -13.81 2.26 0.47
N LEU A 56 -13.42 1.88 -0.74
CA LEU A 56 -12.81 0.59 -1.07
C LEU A 56 -11.62 0.25 -0.18
N GLN A 57 -10.84 1.27 0.19
CA GLN A 57 -9.63 1.14 1.00
C GLN A 57 -9.80 1.52 2.47
N HIS A 58 -11.04 1.66 2.94
CA HIS A 58 -11.36 2.01 4.32
C HIS A 58 -10.68 3.30 4.81
N ASP A 59 -10.58 4.31 3.95
CA ASP A 59 -9.92 5.58 4.26
C ASP A 59 -8.47 5.38 4.75
N LYS A 60 -7.75 4.43 4.13
CA LYS A 60 -6.32 4.14 4.39
C LYS A 60 -5.46 4.25 3.14
N CYS A 61 -4.18 4.56 3.36
CA CYS A 61 -3.19 4.55 2.30
C CYS A 61 -2.96 3.12 1.82
N VAL A 62 -3.03 2.92 0.49
CA VAL A 62 -2.81 1.62 -0.15
C VAL A 62 -1.42 1.02 0.18
N PHE A 63 -0.39 1.86 0.35
CA PHE A 63 1.00 1.42 0.52
C PHE A 63 1.47 1.35 1.98
N CYS A 64 1.13 2.35 2.81
CA CYS A 64 1.60 2.40 4.19
C CYS A 64 0.53 2.10 5.24
N GLU A 65 -0.73 1.89 4.83
CA GLU A 65 -1.88 1.60 5.70
C GLU A 65 -2.15 2.63 6.81
N ARG A 66 -1.51 3.81 6.75
CA ARG A 66 -1.90 4.95 7.58
C ARG A 66 -3.38 5.25 7.28
N GLN A 67 -4.18 5.26 8.34
CA GLN A 67 -5.53 5.79 8.30
C GLN A 67 -5.47 7.31 8.18
N PHE A 68 -6.39 7.82 7.38
CA PHE A 68 -6.57 9.23 7.17
C PHE A 68 -7.87 9.70 7.81
N GLU A 69 -8.08 11.00 7.73
CA GLU A 69 -9.40 11.55 7.98
C GLU A 69 -10.43 11.02 6.96
N SER A 70 -11.69 10.98 7.38
CA SER A 70 -12.84 10.57 6.57
C SER A 70 -12.93 11.31 5.24
N ARG A 71 -13.67 10.74 4.27
CA ARG A 71 -13.92 11.35 2.94
C ARG A 71 -14.47 12.77 2.99
N GLU A 72 -15.18 13.13 4.04
CA GLU A 72 -15.80 14.44 4.22
C GLU A 72 -14.77 15.52 4.56
N PHE A 73 -13.82 15.24 5.46
CA PHE A 73 -12.88 16.23 5.96
C PHE A 73 -11.43 16.03 5.46
N GLY A 74 -11.10 14.81 5.02
CA GLY A 74 -9.74 14.36 4.68
C GLY A 74 -9.36 14.47 3.21
N ALA A 75 -10.16 15.14 2.37
CA ALA A 75 -9.94 15.15 0.92
C ALA A 75 -8.52 15.61 0.52
N ILE A 76 -7.83 16.46 1.28
CA ILE A 76 -6.46 16.88 0.92
C ILE A 76 -5.37 15.83 1.23
N GLU A 77 -5.64 14.87 2.11
CA GLU A 77 -4.66 13.87 2.56
C GLU A 77 -4.38 12.78 1.51
N PHE A 78 -5.34 12.58 0.60
CA PHE A 78 -5.35 11.50 -0.38
C PHE A 78 -5.09 12.00 -1.80
N ASP A 79 -4.44 11.17 -2.59
CA ASP A 79 -4.45 11.23 -4.05
C ASP A 79 -4.98 9.95 -4.63
N ILE A 80 -5.63 10.07 -5.80
CA ILE A 80 -5.80 8.94 -6.70
C ILE A 80 -4.50 8.80 -7.48
N GLU A 81 -3.83 7.69 -7.22
CA GLU A 81 -2.52 7.38 -7.78
C GLU A 81 -2.62 6.37 -8.91
N HIS A 82 -1.80 6.57 -9.94
CA HIS A 82 -1.63 5.67 -11.06
C HIS A 82 -0.54 4.63 -10.74
N PHE A 83 -0.91 3.39 -10.43
CA PHE A 83 0.04 2.32 -10.09
C PHE A 83 1.16 2.21 -11.14
N ARG A 84 0.78 2.11 -12.41
CA ARG A 84 1.61 2.35 -13.59
C ARG A 84 1.56 3.83 -13.99
N PRO A 85 2.68 4.58 -13.94
CA PRO A 85 2.71 6.01 -14.23
C PRO A 85 2.23 6.34 -15.64
N LYS A 86 1.36 7.33 -15.78
CA LYS A 86 0.75 7.71 -17.07
C LYS A 86 1.66 8.47 -18.04
N SER A 87 2.59 9.28 -17.54
CA SER A 87 3.35 10.24 -18.37
C SER A 87 4.75 9.74 -18.75
N GLU A 88 5.50 9.27 -17.76
CA GLU A 88 6.88 8.81 -17.90
C GLU A 88 7.19 7.81 -16.79
N VAL A 89 8.22 6.99 -17.01
CA VAL A 89 8.82 6.15 -15.98
C VAL A 89 10.29 6.51 -15.81
N ALA A 90 10.66 6.98 -14.62
CA ALA A 90 12.05 7.28 -14.28
C ALA A 90 12.80 6.03 -13.79
N VAL A 91 14.13 6.04 -13.88
CA VAL A 91 14.98 4.94 -13.37
C VAL A 91 14.91 4.87 -11.84
N TRP A 92 14.66 3.67 -11.32
CA TRP A 92 14.71 3.36 -9.89
C TRP A 92 15.86 2.39 -9.59
N PRO A 93 16.60 2.51 -8.48
CA PRO A 93 16.64 3.69 -7.61
C PRO A 93 17.39 4.83 -8.30
N ASP A 94 16.93 6.07 -8.07
CA ASP A 94 17.70 7.27 -8.44
C ASP A 94 18.90 7.42 -7.49
N PRO A 95 20.17 7.46 -7.98
CA PRO A 95 21.35 7.51 -7.12
C PRO A 95 21.49 8.78 -6.27
N ARG A 96 20.93 9.92 -6.72
CA ARG A 96 20.97 11.18 -5.96
C ARG A 96 19.92 11.18 -4.85
N ARG A 97 18.72 10.67 -5.13
CA ARG A 97 17.62 10.61 -4.16
C ARG A 97 17.72 9.43 -3.22
N HIS A 98 18.38 8.34 -3.64
CA HIS A 98 18.50 7.09 -2.90
C HIS A 98 19.96 6.59 -2.86
N PRO A 99 20.91 7.38 -2.33
CA PRO A 99 22.33 7.03 -2.33
C PRO A 99 22.66 5.75 -1.52
N LYS A 100 21.72 5.30 -0.66
CA LYS A 100 21.85 4.09 0.16
C LYS A 100 21.27 2.84 -0.51
N LEU A 101 20.58 2.97 -1.64
CA LEU A 101 19.92 1.85 -2.31
C LEU A 101 20.71 1.43 -3.54
N ALA A 102 21.14 0.17 -3.54
CA ALA A 102 21.73 -0.50 -4.69
C ALA A 102 21.22 -1.95 -4.72
N TYR A 103 20.82 -2.40 -5.90
CA TYR A 103 20.34 -3.77 -6.11
C TYR A 103 21.29 -4.50 -7.04
N SER A 104 21.56 -5.78 -6.76
CA SER A 104 22.34 -6.67 -7.62
C SER A 104 21.54 -7.23 -8.81
N PHE A 105 20.36 -6.67 -9.05
CA PHE A 105 19.41 -7.09 -10.09
C PHE A 105 18.81 -5.86 -10.75
N SER A 106 18.39 -6.01 -12.02
CA SER A 106 17.74 -4.92 -12.76
C SER A 106 16.36 -4.60 -12.19
N THR A 107 16.06 -3.32 -12.18
CA THR A 107 14.78 -2.71 -11.77
C THR A 107 14.07 -2.03 -12.96
N GLY A 108 14.54 -2.31 -14.19
CA GLY A 108 14.02 -1.77 -15.43
C GLY A 108 14.54 -0.37 -15.74
N ASP A 109 14.64 -0.06 -17.02
CA ASP A 109 15.10 1.24 -17.52
C ASP A 109 14.01 2.30 -17.48
N ALA A 110 14.40 3.55 -17.71
CA ALA A 110 13.46 4.62 -18.01
C ALA A 110 12.63 4.29 -19.25
N ALA A 111 11.40 4.78 -19.30
CA ALA A 111 10.50 4.57 -20.42
C ALA A 111 9.46 5.69 -20.50
N ASP A 112 8.74 5.71 -21.62
CA ASP A 112 7.48 6.45 -21.71
C ASP A 112 6.46 5.89 -20.71
N GLY A 113 5.51 6.74 -20.32
CA GLY A 113 4.45 6.34 -19.41
C GLY A 113 3.42 5.40 -20.04
N TYR A 114 2.64 4.77 -19.17
CA TYR A 114 1.48 3.95 -19.50
C TYR A 114 0.27 4.83 -19.80
N PHE A 115 0.38 5.69 -20.80
CA PHE A 115 -0.62 6.72 -21.12
C PHE A 115 -2.01 6.14 -21.42
N TRP A 116 -2.07 4.94 -21.99
CA TRP A 116 -3.32 4.23 -22.28
C TRP A 116 -4.00 3.67 -21.01
N LEU A 117 -3.30 3.63 -19.88
CA LEU A 117 -3.82 3.25 -18.57
C LEU A 117 -4.13 4.48 -17.68
N ALA A 118 -4.09 5.69 -18.23
CA ALA A 118 -4.35 6.91 -17.48
C ALA A 118 -5.76 6.96 -16.87
N TYR A 119 -6.72 6.27 -17.49
CA TYR A 119 -8.11 6.16 -17.03
C TYR A 119 -8.58 4.72 -16.74
N GLU A 120 -7.64 3.78 -16.59
CA GLU A 120 -7.94 2.40 -16.23
C GLU A 120 -8.18 2.28 -14.72
N LEU A 121 -9.37 1.84 -14.30
CA LEU A 121 -9.71 1.73 -12.87
C LEU A 121 -8.81 0.75 -12.13
N THR A 122 -8.40 -0.34 -12.79
CA THR A 122 -7.47 -1.31 -12.22
C THR A 122 -6.00 -0.85 -12.22
N ASN A 123 -5.77 0.42 -12.59
CA ASN A 123 -4.50 1.11 -12.43
C ASN A 123 -4.57 2.20 -11.34
N TYR A 124 -5.70 2.37 -10.65
CA TYR A 124 -5.88 3.39 -9.61
C TYR A 124 -5.74 2.85 -8.21
N ALA A 125 -5.24 3.68 -7.30
CA ALA A 125 -5.30 3.44 -5.87
C ALA A 125 -5.31 4.75 -5.07
N ALA A 126 -6.00 4.79 -3.93
CA ALA A 126 -5.93 5.90 -3.00
C ALA A 126 -4.64 5.83 -2.16
N SER A 127 -3.78 6.85 -2.25
CA SER A 127 -2.48 6.90 -1.56
C SER A 127 -2.29 8.20 -0.79
N CYS A 128 -1.44 8.18 0.24
CA CYS A 128 -1.07 9.40 0.96
C CYS A 128 -0.12 10.23 0.11
N LYS A 129 -0.10 11.55 0.35
CA LYS A 129 0.87 12.48 -0.24
C LYS A 129 2.32 12.03 -0.06
N VAL A 130 2.65 11.44 1.09
CA VAL A 130 4.01 10.95 1.36
C VAL A 130 4.36 9.79 0.42
N CYS A 131 3.57 8.71 0.40
CA CYS A 131 3.84 7.56 -0.45
C CYS A 131 3.75 7.92 -1.94
N ASN A 132 2.80 8.78 -2.32
CA ASN A 132 2.62 9.18 -3.71
C ASN A 132 3.67 10.22 -4.17
N THR A 133 3.63 11.41 -3.59
CA THR A 133 4.40 12.57 -4.05
C THR A 133 5.86 12.55 -3.60
N ARG A 134 6.20 11.93 -2.46
CA ARG A 134 7.60 11.92 -1.98
C ARG A 134 8.37 10.68 -2.44
N PHE A 135 7.73 9.50 -2.37
CA PHE A 135 8.35 8.22 -2.69
C PHE A 135 8.10 7.81 -4.13
N LYS A 136 6.85 7.53 -4.51
CA LYS A 136 6.53 6.89 -5.80
C LYS A 136 6.90 7.74 -7.01
N LEU A 137 6.49 9.00 -7.06
CA LEU A 137 6.68 9.87 -8.24
C LEU A 137 6.33 9.13 -9.55
N SER A 138 7.21 9.17 -10.54
CA SER A 138 7.15 8.44 -11.80
C SER A 138 7.93 7.12 -11.76
N TYR A 139 8.38 6.62 -10.61
CA TYR A 139 9.09 5.34 -10.56
C TYR A 139 8.11 4.16 -10.64
N PHE A 140 8.49 3.16 -11.45
CA PHE A 140 7.79 1.90 -11.57
C PHE A 140 8.77 0.78 -11.90
N PRO A 141 9.47 0.24 -10.88
CA PRO A 141 10.48 -0.78 -11.09
C PRO A 141 9.84 -2.12 -11.51
N VAL A 142 10.42 -2.73 -12.52
CA VAL A 142 9.97 -4.00 -13.12
C VAL A 142 11.14 -4.96 -13.26
N ALA A 143 10.90 -6.26 -13.11
CA ALA A 143 11.93 -7.29 -13.32
C ALA A 143 11.97 -7.82 -14.76
N GLY A 144 10.86 -7.70 -15.49
CA GLY A 144 10.71 -8.12 -16.88
C GLY A 144 10.72 -6.93 -17.85
N THR A 145 10.37 -7.22 -19.11
CA THR A 145 10.22 -6.21 -20.15
C THR A 145 8.92 -5.45 -19.94
N ARG A 146 8.97 -4.11 -20.06
CA ARG A 146 7.77 -3.27 -20.05
C ARG A 146 6.87 -3.62 -21.23
N GLY A 147 5.56 -3.69 -21.00
CA GLY A 147 4.61 -3.92 -22.07
C GLY A 147 4.39 -2.69 -22.95
N ARG A 148 3.48 -2.82 -23.92
CA ARG A 148 3.26 -1.81 -24.95
C ARG A 148 1.78 -1.43 -25.03
N SER A 149 1.51 -0.25 -25.58
CA SER A 149 0.15 0.16 -25.88
C SER A 149 -0.42 -0.63 -27.07
N PRO A 150 -1.70 -1.04 -27.05
CA PRO A 150 -2.61 -1.07 -25.90
C PRO A 150 -2.56 -2.45 -25.21
N SER A 151 -2.22 -2.50 -23.92
CA SER A 151 -2.33 -3.72 -23.10
C SER A 151 -3.00 -3.42 -21.77
N SER A 152 -3.94 -4.24 -21.36
CA SER A 152 -4.59 -4.17 -20.05
C SER A 152 -3.61 -4.53 -18.92
N PRO A 153 -3.85 -4.11 -17.67
CA PRO A 153 -3.02 -4.49 -16.53
C PRO A 153 -2.81 -6.01 -16.37
N ARG A 154 -3.80 -6.82 -16.77
CA ARG A 154 -3.73 -8.29 -16.72
C ARG A 154 -2.77 -8.86 -17.77
N GLU A 155 -2.75 -8.30 -18.98
CA GLU A 155 -1.82 -8.70 -20.04
C GLU A 155 -0.37 -8.29 -19.74
N LEU A 156 -0.19 -7.29 -18.85
CA LEU A 156 1.11 -6.80 -18.39
C LEU A 156 1.73 -7.64 -17.27
N ALA A 157 1.23 -8.84 -16.97
CA ALA A 157 1.77 -9.70 -15.91
C ALA A 157 3.26 -10.07 -16.11
N ALA A 158 3.71 -10.15 -17.37
CA ALA A 158 5.10 -10.46 -17.72
C ALA A 158 6.11 -9.38 -17.29
N GLU A 159 5.65 -8.15 -17.02
CA GLU A 159 6.50 -7.07 -16.49
C GLU A 159 7.08 -7.42 -15.13
N LYS A 160 6.38 -8.24 -14.33
CA LYS A 160 6.77 -8.62 -12.97
C LYS A 160 7.15 -7.37 -12.14
N PRO A 161 6.20 -6.47 -11.87
CA PRO A 161 6.47 -5.23 -11.14
C PRO A 161 6.99 -5.55 -9.74
N PHE A 162 8.01 -4.81 -9.29
CA PHE A 162 8.51 -4.98 -7.92
C PHE A 162 7.53 -4.42 -6.89
N LEU A 163 6.77 -3.37 -7.24
CA LEU A 163 5.66 -2.90 -6.41
C LEU A 163 4.49 -3.88 -6.48
N CYS A 164 3.67 -3.93 -5.44
CA CYS A 164 2.48 -4.76 -5.37
C CYS A 164 1.22 -3.90 -5.52
N TYR A 165 0.30 -4.30 -6.39
CA TYR A 165 -1.01 -3.69 -6.53
C TYR A 165 -2.05 -4.45 -5.69
N PRO A 166 -2.50 -3.91 -4.54
CA PRO A 166 -3.23 -4.70 -3.55
C PRO A 166 -4.75 -4.71 -3.76
N ILE A 167 -5.28 -4.15 -4.85
CA ILE A 167 -6.72 -4.03 -5.08
C ILE A 167 -7.17 -5.17 -6.02
N GLY A 168 -8.12 -5.97 -5.57
CA GLY A 168 -8.62 -7.12 -6.33
C GLY A 168 -7.61 -8.27 -6.37
N ASP A 169 -7.59 -9.01 -7.48
CA ASP A 169 -6.85 -10.26 -7.67
C ASP A 169 -5.77 -10.20 -8.77
N LEU A 170 -5.48 -9.00 -9.28
CA LEU A 170 -4.51 -8.81 -10.38
C LEU A 170 -3.06 -9.11 -9.99
N ASP A 171 -2.79 -9.20 -8.69
CA ASP A 171 -1.46 -9.38 -8.13
C ASP A 171 -1.47 -10.36 -6.94
N GLU A 172 -0.29 -10.80 -6.52
CA GLU A 172 -0.12 -11.63 -5.33
C GLU A 172 -0.54 -10.90 -4.05
N ASP A 173 -0.79 -11.64 -2.98
CA ASP A 173 -1.26 -11.01 -1.74
C ASP A 173 -0.13 -10.19 -1.12
N PRO A 174 -0.34 -8.91 -0.76
CA PRO A 174 0.70 -8.12 -0.14
C PRO A 174 1.27 -8.73 1.15
N GLU A 175 0.49 -9.53 1.89
CA GLU A 175 0.96 -10.23 3.09
C GLU A 175 1.90 -11.41 2.77
N GLU A 176 1.90 -11.92 1.54
CA GLU A 176 2.88 -12.92 1.05
C GLU A 176 4.23 -12.27 0.66
N LEU A 177 4.27 -10.94 0.56
CA LEU A 177 5.45 -10.15 0.22
C LEU A 177 6.05 -9.45 1.44
N ILE A 178 5.22 -8.85 2.29
CA ILE A 178 5.65 -8.08 3.46
C ILE A 178 4.90 -8.55 4.69
N THR A 179 5.65 -8.83 5.75
CA THR A 179 5.14 -9.04 7.11
C THR A 179 5.84 -8.08 8.07
N PHE A 180 5.57 -8.20 9.37
CA PHE A 180 6.14 -7.32 10.39
C PHE A 180 6.72 -8.11 11.55
N LEU A 181 7.84 -7.61 12.09
CA LEU A 181 8.36 -7.93 13.41
C LEU A 181 8.26 -6.68 14.26
N ALA A 182 7.42 -6.73 15.31
CA ALA A 182 6.94 -5.53 16.00
C ALA A 182 6.46 -4.46 14.98
N THR A 183 7.12 -3.30 14.93
CA THR A 183 6.75 -2.20 14.02
C THR A 183 7.49 -2.21 12.68
N THR A 184 8.49 -3.08 12.55
CA THR A 184 9.44 -3.12 11.44
C THR A 184 8.91 -4.03 10.34
N ALA A 185 8.74 -3.48 9.14
CA ALA A 185 8.36 -4.25 7.97
C ALA A 185 9.55 -5.10 7.50
N VAL A 186 9.30 -6.38 7.21
CA VAL A 186 10.30 -7.33 6.69
C VAL A 186 9.73 -8.14 5.54
N PRO A 187 10.55 -8.63 4.59
CA PRO A 187 10.05 -9.53 3.55
C PRO A 187 9.44 -10.78 4.17
N ALA A 188 8.24 -11.17 3.73
CA ALA A 188 7.54 -12.35 4.26
C ALA A 188 8.21 -13.67 3.84
N ARG A 189 8.97 -13.66 2.74
CA ARG A 189 9.77 -14.80 2.29
C ARG A 189 11.25 -14.58 2.63
N LYS A 190 11.93 -15.63 3.06
CA LYS A 190 13.37 -15.59 3.42
C LYS A 190 14.30 -15.44 2.21
N PHE A 191 13.93 -16.04 1.07
CA PHE A 191 14.74 -16.13 -0.14
C PHE A 191 13.91 -15.98 -1.42
N GLY A 192 14.59 -15.86 -2.56
CA GLY A 192 13.98 -15.90 -3.89
C GLY A 192 13.34 -14.59 -4.36
N PRO A 193 12.61 -14.63 -5.49
CA PRO A 193 12.01 -13.46 -6.12
C PRO A 193 11.03 -12.70 -5.21
N SER A 194 10.16 -13.40 -4.47
CA SER A 194 9.20 -12.77 -3.55
C SER A 194 9.89 -12.04 -2.39
N ARG A 195 11.03 -12.54 -1.89
CA ARG A 195 11.85 -11.80 -0.90
C ARG A 195 12.34 -10.49 -1.49
N ARG A 196 12.89 -10.52 -2.71
CA ARG A 196 13.37 -9.30 -3.39
C ARG A 196 12.23 -8.31 -3.59
N ARG A 197 11.07 -8.80 -4.02
CA ARG A 197 9.86 -7.99 -4.21
C ARG A 197 9.41 -7.31 -2.92
N GLY A 198 9.29 -8.06 -1.83
CA GLY A 198 9.02 -7.51 -0.49
C GLY A 198 10.04 -6.46 -0.05
N GLN A 199 11.33 -6.74 -0.23
CA GLN A 199 12.41 -5.81 0.11
C GLN A 199 12.30 -4.49 -0.68
N VAL A 200 12.12 -4.58 -2.00
CA VAL A 200 11.97 -3.38 -2.83
C VAL A 200 10.76 -2.57 -2.39
N ILE A 201 9.63 -3.17 -2.04
CA ILE A 201 8.46 -2.41 -1.54
C ILE A 201 8.78 -1.68 -0.22
N ILE A 202 9.47 -2.36 0.71
CA ILE A 202 9.87 -1.78 2.01
C ILE A 202 10.77 -0.57 1.80
N ASP A 203 11.80 -0.72 0.97
CA ASP A 203 12.77 0.33 0.66
C ASP A 203 12.11 1.47 -0.12
N PHE A 204 11.31 1.14 -1.12
CA PHE A 204 10.67 2.09 -2.03
C PHE A 204 9.76 3.07 -1.30
N PHE A 205 8.99 2.60 -0.32
CA PHE A 205 8.08 3.45 0.45
C PHE A 205 8.67 3.91 1.79
N GLY A 206 9.96 3.69 2.04
CA GLY A 206 10.60 4.00 3.32
C GLY A 206 9.78 3.51 4.50
N LEU A 207 9.31 2.25 4.44
CA LEU A 207 8.38 1.70 5.43
C LEU A 207 9.00 1.61 6.83
N ASN A 208 10.34 1.61 6.91
CA ASN A 208 11.13 1.56 8.14
C ASN A 208 11.93 2.85 8.43
N GLU A 209 11.78 3.89 7.61
CA GLU A 209 12.52 5.16 7.78
C GLU A 209 11.67 6.24 8.50
N ARG A 210 10.37 6.00 8.62
CA ARG A 210 9.40 7.00 9.07
C ARG A 210 9.02 6.79 10.52
N GLU A 211 9.58 7.59 11.43
CA GLU A 211 9.33 7.51 12.87
C GLU A 211 7.82 7.47 13.21
N GLN A 212 7.02 8.37 12.63
CA GLN A 212 5.58 8.41 12.89
C GLN A 212 4.84 7.17 12.40
N LEU A 213 5.34 6.51 11.36
CA LEU A 213 4.77 5.26 10.88
C LEU A 213 5.03 4.13 11.89
N HIS A 214 6.24 4.06 12.45
CA HIS A 214 6.53 3.13 13.54
C HIS A 214 5.66 3.42 14.77
N ARG A 215 5.51 4.69 15.17
CA ARG A 215 4.68 5.05 16.34
C ARG A 215 3.23 4.66 16.16
N GLN A 216 2.66 4.88 14.98
CA GLN A 216 1.28 4.47 14.70
C GLN A 216 1.12 2.95 14.78
N ARG A 217 2.06 2.17 14.23
CA ARG A 217 2.08 0.70 14.36
C ARG A 217 2.20 0.25 15.81
N ALA A 218 3.11 0.86 16.58
CA ALA A 218 3.31 0.56 18.00
C ALA A 218 2.05 0.82 18.83
N ARG A 219 1.33 1.91 18.55
CA ARG A 219 0.03 2.21 19.20
C ARG A 219 -1.01 1.14 18.91
N MET A 220 -1.07 0.62 17.68
CA MET A 220 -1.96 -0.49 17.36
C MET A 220 -1.58 -1.77 18.12
N ILE A 221 -0.29 -2.12 18.16
CA ILE A 221 0.19 -3.27 18.96
C ILE A 221 -0.16 -3.09 20.44
N SER A 222 0.06 -1.88 20.98
CA SER A 222 -0.24 -1.53 22.37
C SER A 222 -1.73 -1.60 22.70
N LEU A 223 -2.60 -1.30 21.74
CA LEU A 223 -4.05 -1.39 21.89
C LEU A 223 -4.52 -2.84 22.05
N PHE A 224 -3.96 -3.77 21.26
CA PHE A 224 -4.40 -5.17 21.27
C PHE A 224 -3.66 -6.06 22.28
N GLY A 225 -2.44 -5.70 22.67
CA GLY A 225 -1.59 -6.48 23.58
C GLY A 225 -2.25 -6.87 24.91
N PRO A 226 -2.92 -5.96 25.65
CA PRO A 226 -3.58 -6.31 26.91
C PRO A 226 -4.67 -7.37 26.76
N ALA A 227 -5.46 -7.31 25.68
CA ALA A 227 -6.52 -8.27 25.40
C ALA A 227 -5.94 -9.65 25.04
N LEU A 228 -4.87 -9.69 24.23
CA LEU A 228 -4.15 -10.92 23.90
C LEU A 228 -3.54 -11.57 25.15
N GLN A 229 -2.93 -10.77 26.04
CA GLN A 229 -2.39 -11.24 27.31
C GLN A 229 -3.51 -11.78 28.21
N ALA A 230 -4.63 -11.08 28.33
CA ALA A 230 -5.77 -11.55 29.12
C ALA A 230 -6.32 -12.89 28.60
N VAL A 231 -6.38 -13.09 27.27
CA VAL A 231 -6.75 -14.38 26.68
C VAL A 231 -5.73 -15.45 27.03
N ALA A 232 -4.44 -15.16 26.89
CA ALA A 232 -3.36 -16.10 27.19
C ALA A 232 -3.32 -16.52 28.68
N ASP A 233 -3.66 -15.62 29.59
CA ASP A 233 -3.70 -15.87 31.03
C ASP A 233 -5.01 -16.54 31.50
N GLY A 234 -5.97 -16.80 30.60
CA GLY A 234 -7.28 -17.35 30.96
C GLY A 234 -8.20 -16.38 31.71
N ARG A 235 -7.90 -15.08 31.68
CA ARG A 235 -8.61 -14.02 32.43
C ARG A 235 -9.39 -13.05 31.54
N ALA A 236 -9.50 -13.34 30.24
CA ALA A 236 -10.18 -12.47 29.28
C ALA A 236 -11.68 -12.33 29.56
N SER A 237 -12.14 -11.09 29.59
CA SER A 237 -13.55 -10.73 29.57
C SER A 237 -14.15 -10.91 28.16
N PRO A 238 -15.49 -10.86 28.01
CA PRO A 238 -16.11 -10.80 26.69
C PRO A 238 -15.63 -9.61 25.84
N LYS A 239 -15.28 -8.47 26.47
CA LYS A 239 -14.75 -7.30 25.76
C LYS A 239 -13.35 -7.57 25.20
N ASP A 240 -12.48 -8.25 25.95
CA ASP A 240 -11.13 -8.61 25.49
C ASP A 240 -11.22 -9.54 24.27
N ARG A 241 -12.11 -10.54 24.30
CA ARG A 241 -12.34 -11.44 23.17
C ARG A 241 -12.81 -10.67 21.92
N ALA A 242 -13.78 -9.77 22.07
CA ALA A 242 -14.25 -8.92 20.97
C ALA A 242 -13.14 -8.04 20.37
N VAL A 243 -12.21 -7.54 21.21
CA VAL A 243 -11.03 -6.80 20.75
C VAL A 243 -10.08 -7.70 19.95
N VAL A 244 -9.81 -8.93 20.41
CA VAL A 244 -8.94 -9.88 19.67
C VAL A 244 -9.58 -10.30 18.34
N ASP A 245 -10.89 -10.52 18.30
CA ASP A 245 -11.62 -10.90 17.08
C ASP A 245 -11.49 -9.82 15.99
N ARG A 246 -11.40 -8.55 16.39
CA ARG A 246 -11.22 -7.41 15.49
C ARG A 246 -9.85 -7.35 14.81
N MET A 247 -8.81 -8.03 15.31
CA MET A 247 -7.44 -7.91 14.79
C MET A 247 -7.28 -8.28 13.30
N ASN A 248 -8.20 -9.08 12.74
CA ASN A 248 -8.17 -9.45 11.33
C ASN A 248 -8.88 -8.44 10.41
N ALA A 249 -9.52 -7.42 10.97
CA ALA A 249 -10.38 -6.55 10.20
C ALA A 249 -9.59 -5.60 9.27
N PRO A 250 -10.00 -5.49 8.00
CA PRO A 250 -9.25 -4.74 6.98
C PRO A 250 -9.32 -3.22 7.18
N ASP A 251 -10.29 -2.72 7.93
CA ASP A 251 -10.50 -1.29 8.21
C ASP A 251 -9.57 -0.75 9.31
N LEU A 252 -8.89 -1.62 10.07
CA LEU A 252 -7.93 -1.16 11.08
C LEU A 252 -6.74 -0.43 10.45
N PRO A 253 -6.26 0.68 11.05
CA PRO A 253 -4.97 1.27 10.69
C PRO A 253 -3.87 0.21 10.81
N HIS A 254 -2.96 0.17 9.83
CA HIS A 254 -1.83 -0.77 9.85
C HIS A 254 -2.25 -2.24 10.03
N ALA A 255 -3.37 -2.64 9.42
CA ALA A 255 -3.93 -3.99 9.55
C ALA A 255 -2.91 -5.11 9.25
N GLY A 256 -2.04 -4.95 8.26
CA GLY A 256 -0.97 -5.93 8.00
C GLY A 256 -0.01 -6.11 9.18
N CYS A 257 0.30 -5.04 9.90
CA CYS A 257 1.12 -5.08 11.12
C CYS A 257 0.38 -5.72 12.29
N VAL A 258 -0.91 -5.43 12.46
CA VAL A 258 -1.76 -6.01 13.51
C VAL A 258 -1.93 -7.52 13.30
N ARG A 259 -2.19 -7.95 12.06
CA ARG A 259 -2.29 -9.37 11.70
C ARG A 259 -0.97 -10.11 11.91
N ALA A 260 0.16 -9.50 11.55
CA ALA A 260 1.48 -10.07 11.80
C ALA A 260 1.75 -10.23 13.32
N PHE A 261 1.37 -9.24 14.13
CA PHE A 261 1.50 -9.32 15.59
C PHE A 261 0.61 -10.43 16.19
N ARG A 262 -0.64 -10.57 15.71
CA ARG A 262 -1.51 -11.69 16.11
C ARG A 262 -0.87 -13.05 15.79
N ARG A 263 -0.37 -13.22 14.56
CA ARG A 263 0.32 -14.45 14.15
C ARG A 263 1.53 -14.73 15.02
N LEU A 264 2.34 -13.71 15.33
CA LEU A 264 3.49 -13.84 16.24
C LEU A 264 3.05 -14.29 17.64
N TRP A 265 1.94 -13.77 18.17
CA TRP A 265 1.41 -14.20 19.46
C TRP A 265 0.99 -15.68 19.50
N GLU A 266 0.49 -16.18 18.36
CA GLU A 266 0.07 -17.57 18.18
C GLU A 266 1.28 -18.50 18.00
N THR A 267 2.36 -18.06 17.33
CA THR A 267 3.51 -18.90 17.01
C THR A 267 4.69 -18.80 17.99
N ASP A 268 4.93 -17.62 18.58
CA ASP A 268 6.00 -17.35 19.53
C ASP A 268 5.58 -16.27 20.53
N ARG A 269 4.88 -16.71 21.57
CA ARG A 269 4.26 -15.82 22.57
C ARG A 269 5.29 -15.02 23.37
N GLU A 270 6.48 -15.56 23.64
CA GLU A 270 7.52 -14.86 24.39
C GLU A 270 8.06 -13.68 23.57
N VAL A 271 8.36 -13.90 22.29
CA VAL A 271 8.76 -12.82 21.39
C VAL A 271 7.63 -11.80 21.19
N ALA A 272 6.38 -12.26 21.10
CA ALA A 272 5.22 -11.37 20.99
C ALA A 272 5.05 -10.47 22.23
N ARG A 273 5.21 -11.02 23.45
CA ARG A 273 5.17 -10.24 24.70
C ARG A 273 6.27 -9.18 24.73
N ARG A 274 7.50 -9.56 24.39
CA ARG A 274 8.61 -8.61 24.28
C ARG A 274 8.33 -7.50 23.25
N ALA A 275 7.76 -7.86 22.09
CA ALA A 275 7.35 -6.90 21.07
C ALA A 275 6.28 -5.94 21.58
N TYR A 276 5.30 -6.44 22.31
CA TYR A 276 4.27 -5.64 22.96
C TYR A 276 4.89 -4.64 23.95
N ASP A 277 5.73 -5.10 24.89
CA ASP A 277 6.33 -4.24 25.92
C ASP A 277 7.18 -3.12 25.31
N LEU A 278 8.02 -3.46 24.32
CA LEU A 278 8.84 -2.47 23.61
C LEU A 278 7.97 -1.48 22.82
N CYS A 279 6.91 -1.96 22.15
CA CYS A 279 5.97 -1.08 21.45
C CYS A 279 5.21 -0.16 22.39
N HIS A 280 4.82 -0.65 23.57
CA HIS A 280 4.10 0.12 24.58
C HIS A 280 4.95 1.27 25.09
N ALA A 281 6.20 0.98 25.48
CA ALA A 281 7.18 2.00 25.87
C ALA A 281 7.45 3.01 24.74
N PHE A 282 7.65 2.52 23.51
CA PHE A 282 7.93 3.35 22.34
C PHE A 282 6.74 4.25 21.94
N ALA A 283 5.50 3.79 22.10
CA ALA A 283 4.30 4.52 21.68
C ALA A 283 4.14 5.89 22.38
N VAL A 284 4.70 6.01 23.59
CA VAL A 284 4.65 7.21 24.44
C VAL A 284 6.01 7.88 24.63
N SER A 285 7.07 7.38 23.98
CA SER A 285 8.43 7.89 24.15
C SER A 285 8.67 9.24 23.43
N ASP A 286 9.77 9.90 23.78
CA ASP A 286 10.22 11.14 23.15
C ASP A 286 10.52 10.99 21.65
N LYS A 287 10.45 12.10 20.91
CA LYS A 287 10.80 12.12 19.48
C LYS A 287 12.22 11.58 19.26
N ARG A 288 12.43 10.89 18.13
CA ARG A 288 13.71 10.26 17.73
C ARG A 288 14.16 9.06 18.56
N THR A 289 13.34 8.52 19.48
CA THR A 289 13.61 7.17 20.01
C THR A 289 13.71 6.18 18.84
N PRO A 290 14.70 5.26 18.84
CA PRO A 290 14.75 4.20 17.85
C PRO A 290 13.49 3.31 17.91
N PRO A 291 13.00 2.79 16.77
CA PRO A 291 11.92 1.81 16.77
C PRO A 291 12.25 0.55 17.58
N PRO A 292 11.24 -0.18 18.10
CA PRO A 292 11.43 -1.47 18.76
C PRO A 292 12.22 -2.47 17.90
N GLU A 293 13.31 -3.00 18.45
CA GLU A 293 14.12 -4.06 17.85
C GLU A 293 13.86 -5.39 18.59
N ILE A 294 13.58 -6.44 17.81
CA ILE A 294 13.24 -7.79 18.28
C ILE A 294 14.26 -8.80 17.79
#